data_AF-A0A097QRM0-F1
#
_entry.id   AF-A0A097QRM0-F1
#
_cell.length_a   1.000
_cell.length_b   1.000
_cell.length_c   1.000
_cell.angle_alpha   90.00
_cell.angle_beta   90.00
_cell.angle_gamma   90.00
#
_symmetry.space_group_name_H-M   'P 1'
#
loop_
_entity.id
_entity.type
_entity.pdbx_description
1 polymer ?
#
loop_
_entity_poly.entity_id
_entity_poly.type
_entity_poly.pdbx_seq_one_letter_code
_entity_poly.pdbx_strand_id
1 'polypeptide(L)'
;MEMNGIKLSRYTLAVPYQGRVILFNTLSRSLVAISEEVWNRLKNSINNANVGIDNGTLNDQLIKELTALGFLIPSELDEKELMRTHVNILKYTPTHMGMFVNLTSRCNLSCPYCYQDLRKALDNNQDLTTDGWNRIMKLINKRTNILRNVNVVFFGGEPMLNYDTLKVAVRDLDSLREIGIKASKSKISCNIEHLQNYSEFLTLYVKSRYKKLLEGEQ
;
A
#
# COMPACT_ATOMS: atom_id res chain seq x y z
N MET A 1 -11.45 10.66 -28.54
CA MET A 1 -12.58 11.25 -27.78
C MET A 1 -12.28 12.72 -27.65
N GLU A 2 -13.04 13.56 -28.35
CA GLU A 2 -12.96 15.02 -28.20
C GLU A 2 -13.34 15.37 -26.75
N MET A 3 -12.45 16.07 -26.05
CA MET A 3 -12.66 16.49 -24.67
C MET A 3 -13.59 17.70 -24.64
N ASN A 4 -14.90 17.46 -24.62
CA ASN A 4 -15.89 18.51 -24.37
C ASN A 4 -15.74 19.00 -22.91
N GLY A 5 -15.05 20.13 -22.75
CA GLY A 5 -14.81 20.79 -21.46
C GLY A 5 -13.71 20.15 -20.61
N ILE A 6 -12.77 20.98 -20.14
CA ILE A 6 -11.71 20.59 -19.20
C ILE A 6 -11.83 21.48 -17.95
N LYS A 7 -11.65 20.88 -16.77
CA LYS A 7 -11.54 21.60 -15.51
C LYS A 7 -10.28 21.20 -14.74
N LEU A 8 -9.88 22.04 -13.79
CA LEU A 8 -8.85 21.68 -12.82
C LEU A 8 -9.41 20.66 -11.84
N SER A 9 -8.67 19.58 -11.59
CA SER A 9 -9.01 18.60 -10.56
C SER A 9 -9.11 19.29 -9.20
N ARG A 10 -10.21 19.03 -8.48
CA ARG A 10 -10.43 19.56 -7.12
C ARG A 10 -9.39 19.09 -6.11
N TYR A 11 -8.66 18.03 -6.43
CA TYR A 11 -7.63 17.42 -5.59
C TYR A 11 -6.26 18.06 -5.81
N THR A 12 -6.16 19.08 -6.66
CA THR A 12 -4.95 19.85 -6.91
C THR A 12 -4.74 20.87 -5.80
N LEU A 13 -3.63 20.73 -5.07
CA LEU A 13 -3.09 21.76 -4.20
C LEU A 13 -2.08 22.57 -5.01
N ALA A 14 -2.20 23.89 -4.98
CA ALA A 14 -1.28 24.80 -5.64
C ALA A 14 -0.62 25.70 -4.60
N VAL A 15 0.71 25.59 -4.47
CA VAL A 15 1.49 26.31 -3.46
C VAL A 15 2.57 27.16 -4.15
N PRO A 16 2.58 28.49 -3.98
CA PRO A 16 3.65 29.33 -4.51
C PRO A 16 4.96 29.05 -3.76
N TYR A 17 6.06 28.91 -4.50
CA TYR A 17 7.38 28.65 -3.96
C TYR A 17 8.47 29.15 -4.91
N GLN A 18 9.30 30.10 -4.45
CA GLN A 18 10.48 30.61 -5.18
C GLN A 18 10.21 31.02 -6.64
N GLY A 19 9.18 31.84 -6.89
CA GLY A 19 8.82 32.30 -8.25
C GLY A 19 8.18 31.23 -9.14
N ARG A 20 7.79 30.10 -8.55
CA ARG A 20 7.07 29.00 -9.20
C ARG A 20 5.84 28.63 -8.40
N VAL A 21 4.98 27.80 -8.99
CA VAL A 21 3.84 27.20 -8.31
C VAL A 21 3.99 25.69 -8.33
N ILE A 22 4.03 25.10 -7.15
CA ILE A 22 4.07 23.66 -6.96
C ILE A 22 2.63 23.15 -6.97
N LEU A 23 2.32 22.31 -7.95
CA LEU A 23 1.07 21.59 -8.06
C LEU A 23 1.26 20.19 -7.49
N PHE A 24 0.46 19.83 -6.50
CA PHE A 24 0.39 18.49 -5.94
C PHE A 24 -1.03 17.98 -6.05
N ASN A 25 -1.25 16.91 -6.84
CA ASN A 25 -2.55 16.29 -6.93
C ASN A 25 -2.66 15.19 -5.86
N THR A 26 -3.57 15.37 -4.92
CA THR A 26 -3.73 14.46 -3.78
C THR A 26 -4.32 13.09 -4.17
N LEU A 27 -4.96 12.98 -5.34
CA LEU A 27 -5.54 11.74 -5.85
C LEU A 27 -4.51 10.93 -6.67
N SER A 28 -3.88 11.56 -7.68
CA SER A 28 -2.88 10.88 -8.53
C SER A 28 -1.50 10.81 -7.86
N ARG A 29 -1.26 11.61 -6.82
CA ARG A 29 0.05 11.82 -6.16
C ARG A 29 1.11 12.43 -7.09
N SER A 30 0.69 13.01 -8.21
CA SER A 30 1.57 13.75 -9.11
C SER A 30 2.04 15.06 -8.47
N LEU A 31 3.31 15.38 -8.67
CA LEU A 31 3.94 16.61 -8.19
C LEU A 31 4.67 17.30 -9.35
N VAL A 32 4.32 18.55 -9.64
CA VAL A 32 4.93 19.34 -10.72
C VAL A 32 5.19 20.76 -10.23
N ALA A 33 6.30 21.35 -10.67
CA ALA A 33 6.56 22.78 -10.52
C ALA A 33 6.33 23.47 -11.87
N ILE A 34 5.45 24.46 -11.91
CA ILE A 34 5.21 25.30 -13.09
C ILE A 34 5.61 26.75 -12.81
N SER A 35 5.89 27.54 -13.84
CA SER A 35 6.10 28.98 -13.67
C SER A 35 4.81 29.68 -13.26
N GLU A 36 4.93 30.82 -12.57
CA GLU A 36 3.76 31.64 -12.22
C GLU A 36 2.98 32.11 -13.45
N GLU A 37 3.68 32.37 -14.56
CA GLU A 37 3.06 32.72 -15.83
C GLU A 37 2.14 31.60 -16.34
N VAL A 38 2.62 30.36 -16.36
CA VAL A 38 1.82 29.20 -16.79
C VAL A 38 0.63 29.00 -15.86
N TRP A 39 0.83 29.16 -14.55
CA TRP A 39 -0.26 29.03 -13.57
C TRP A 39 -1.35 30.09 -13.77
N ASN A 40 -0.97 31.34 -14.00
CA ASN A 40 -1.92 32.43 -14.25
C ASN A 40 -2.69 32.21 -15.54
N ARG A 41 -2.02 31.77 -16.61
CA ARG A 41 -2.69 31.36 -17.86
C ARG A 41 -3.71 30.24 -17.62
N LEU A 42 -3.32 29.21 -16.86
CA LEU A 42 -4.18 28.08 -16.54
C LEU A 42 -5.43 28.48 -15.73
N LYS A 43 -5.28 29.34 -14.72
CA LYS A 43 -6.45 29.88 -13.97
C LYS A 43 -7.40 30.65 -14.87
N ASN A 44 -6.86 31.51 -15.72
CA ASN A 44 -7.67 32.35 -16.60
C ASN A 44 -8.44 31.51 -17.63
N SER A 45 -7.81 30.49 -18.20
CA SER A 45 -8.47 29.56 -19.14
C SER A 45 -9.59 28.75 -18.49
N ILE A 46 -9.47 28.40 -17.20
CA ILE A 46 -10.46 27.57 -16.50
C ILE A 46 -11.63 28.40 -15.93
N ASN A 47 -11.37 29.64 -15.48
CA ASN A 47 -12.43 30.52 -14.97
C ASN A 47 -13.32 31.10 -16.09
N ASN A 48 -12.81 31.20 -17.32
CA ASN A 48 -13.57 31.69 -18.48
C ASN A 48 -14.37 30.58 -19.19
N ALA A 49 -14.51 29.39 -18.58
CA ALA A 49 -15.04 28.16 -19.17
C ALA A 49 -16.57 28.13 -19.42
N ASN A 50 -17.15 29.21 -19.93
CA ASN A 50 -18.22 29.13 -20.94
C ASN A 50 -17.66 29.11 -22.38
N VAL A 51 -16.35 29.20 -22.53
CA VAL A 51 -15.64 29.00 -23.79
C VAL A 51 -14.54 27.98 -23.51
N GLY A 52 -14.46 26.92 -24.31
CA GLY A 52 -13.45 25.87 -24.16
C GLY A 52 -12.04 26.44 -24.04
N ILE A 53 -11.10 25.65 -23.50
CA ILE A 53 -9.69 26.03 -23.50
C ILE A 53 -9.31 26.30 -24.95
N ASP A 54 -9.16 27.58 -25.30
CA ASP A 54 -8.77 27.98 -26.64
C ASP A 54 -7.33 27.52 -26.84
N ASN A 55 -7.13 26.57 -27.77
CA ASN A 55 -5.85 25.95 -28.13
C ASN A 55 -4.79 26.99 -28.56
N GLY A 56 -5.15 28.28 -28.68
CA GLY A 56 -4.23 29.38 -28.96
C GLY A 56 -3.39 29.88 -27.78
N THR A 57 -3.75 29.60 -26.51
CA THR A 57 -3.11 30.28 -25.34
C THR A 57 -2.16 29.40 -24.52
N LEU A 58 -2.35 28.08 -24.56
CA LEU A 58 -1.54 27.07 -23.87
C LEU A 58 -1.12 26.02 -24.89
N ASN A 59 0.14 25.60 -24.85
CA ASN A 59 0.66 24.56 -25.73
C ASN A 59 -0.12 23.24 -25.51
N ASP A 60 -0.68 22.65 -26.58
CA ASP A 60 -1.38 21.36 -26.56
C ASP A 60 -0.59 20.26 -25.82
N GLN A 61 0.75 20.31 -25.92
CA GLN A 61 1.63 19.38 -25.22
C GLN A 61 1.52 19.51 -23.69
N LEU A 62 1.46 20.74 -23.17
CA LEU A 62 1.32 20.99 -21.74
C LEU A 62 -0.05 20.52 -21.22
N ILE A 63 -1.11 20.72 -22.00
CA ILE A 63 -2.46 20.23 -21.64
C ILE A 63 -2.45 18.71 -21.55
N LYS A 64 -1.84 18.02 -22.52
CA LYS A 64 -1.71 16.55 -22.51
C LYS A 64 -0.93 16.07 -21.30
N GLU A 65 0.19 16.71 -20.96
CA GLU A 65 1.00 16.36 -19.80
C GLU A 65 0.24 16.55 -18.48
N LEU A 66 -0.39 17.71 -18.29
CA LEU A 66 -1.17 17.99 -17.09
C LEU A 66 -2.41 17.09 -16.97
N THR A 67 -3.00 16.68 -18.10
CA THR A 67 -4.10 15.71 -18.13
C THR A 67 -3.60 14.32 -17.73
N ALA A 68 -2.48 13.86 -18.29
CA ALA A 68 -1.87 12.57 -17.96
C ALA A 68 -1.47 12.47 -16.48
N LEU A 69 -1.05 13.59 -15.88
CA LEU A 69 -0.72 13.68 -14.46
C LEU A 69 -1.95 13.86 -13.54
N GLY A 70 -3.14 14.03 -14.12
CA GLY A 70 -4.41 14.14 -13.39
C GLY A 70 -4.75 15.53 -12.87
N PHE A 71 -4.00 16.57 -13.25
CA PHE A 71 -4.32 17.96 -12.89
C PHE A 71 -5.50 18.50 -13.71
N LEU A 72 -5.55 18.15 -14.98
CA LEU A 72 -6.65 18.50 -15.88
C LEU A 72 -7.53 17.28 -16.13
N ILE A 73 -8.84 17.45 -16.02
CA ILE A 73 -9.81 16.37 -16.15
C ILE A 73 -11.03 16.84 -16.95
N PRO A 74 -11.81 15.91 -17.53
CA PRO A 74 -13.08 16.26 -18.17
C PRO A 74 -14.02 16.99 -17.22
N SER A 75 -14.70 18.03 -17.71
CA SER A 75 -15.62 18.84 -16.88
C SER A 75 -16.75 18.01 -16.26
N GLU A 76 -17.27 17.03 -17.00
CA GLU A 76 -18.35 16.14 -16.56
C GLU A 76 -17.90 15.05 -15.58
N LEU A 77 -16.59 14.90 -15.33
CA LEU A 77 -16.10 13.86 -14.44
C LEU A 77 -16.45 14.19 -12.97
N ASP A 78 -17.26 13.35 -12.34
CA ASP A 78 -17.46 13.39 -10.88
C ASP A 78 -16.28 12.72 -10.17
N GLU A 79 -15.33 13.54 -9.76
CA GLU A 79 -14.15 13.09 -9.02
C GLU A 79 -14.46 12.47 -7.65
N LYS A 80 -15.57 12.86 -7.00
CA LYS A 80 -15.98 12.27 -5.72
C LYS A 80 -16.49 10.85 -5.95
N GLU A 81 -17.31 10.65 -6.98
CA GLU A 81 -17.83 9.33 -7.29
C GLU A 81 -16.75 8.40 -7.82
N LEU A 82 -15.79 8.91 -8.60
CA LEU A 82 -14.60 8.15 -9.00
C LEU A 82 -13.81 7.67 -7.77
N MET A 83 -13.57 8.56 -6.80
CA MET A 83 -12.89 8.18 -5.56
C MET A 83 -13.71 7.19 -4.74
N ARG A 84 -15.03 7.42 -4.59
CA ARG A 84 -15.94 6.51 -3.88
C ARG A 84 -15.91 5.11 -4.49
N THR A 85 -15.98 5.04 -5.82
CA THR A 85 -15.87 3.79 -6.58
C THR A 85 -14.54 3.10 -6.33
N HIS A 86 -13.42 3.84 -6.39
CA HIS A 86 -12.10 3.30 -6.10
C HIS A 86 -12.02 2.72 -4.68
N VAL A 87 -12.50 3.45 -3.66
CA VAL A 87 -12.56 2.97 -2.28
C VAL A 87 -13.43 1.72 -2.16
N ASN A 88 -14.59 1.69 -2.81
CA ASN A 88 -15.51 0.56 -2.76
C ASN A 88 -14.90 -0.69 -3.40
N ILE A 89 -14.20 -0.55 -4.53
CA ILE A 89 -13.45 -1.65 -5.14
C ILE A 89 -12.42 -2.18 -4.12
N LEU A 90 -11.63 -1.33 -3.47
CA LEU A 90 -10.66 -1.76 -2.46
C LEU A 90 -11.29 -2.43 -1.23
N LYS A 91 -12.47 -1.96 -0.79
CA LYS A 91 -13.18 -2.51 0.37
C LYS A 91 -13.86 -3.85 0.08
N TYR A 92 -14.51 -3.96 -1.06
CA TYR A 92 -15.45 -5.05 -1.34
C TYR A 92 -14.90 -6.11 -2.29
N THR A 93 -13.75 -5.87 -2.93
CA THR A 93 -13.10 -6.89 -3.76
C THR A 93 -12.56 -8.01 -2.87
N PRO A 94 -13.12 -9.23 -2.93
CA PRO A 94 -12.78 -10.31 -2.00
C PRO A 94 -11.47 -11.03 -2.37
N THR A 95 -10.72 -10.53 -3.36
CA THR A 95 -9.51 -11.18 -3.88
C THR A 95 -8.27 -10.91 -3.03
N HIS A 96 -8.35 -10.04 -2.02
CA HIS A 96 -7.25 -9.68 -1.14
C HIS A 96 -7.61 -9.98 0.31
N MET A 97 -6.69 -10.61 1.04
CA MET A 97 -6.79 -10.81 2.48
C MET A 97 -5.56 -10.24 3.17
N GLY A 98 -5.76 -9.26 4.04
CA GLY A 98 -4.72 -8.68 4.89
C GLY A 98 -4.96 -9.05 6.34
N MET A 99 -3.92 -9.52 7.04
CA MET A 99 -4.02 -9.96 8.42
C MET A 99 -2.83 -9.47 9.24
N PHE A 100 -3.11 -9.01 10.45
CA PHE A 100 -2.11 -8.81 11.49
C PHE A 100 -2.25 -9.99 12.46
N VAL A 101 -1.19 -10.78 12.61
CA VAL A 101 -1.17 -11.97 13.46
C VAL A 101 -0.22 -11.74 14.63
N ASN A 102 -0.77 -11.70 15.84
CA ASN A 102 0.03 -11.65 17.06
C ASN A 102 0.65 -13.04 17.27
N LEU A 103 1.96 -13.15 17.11
CA LEU A 103 2.70 -14.41 17.27
C LEU A 103 3.00 -14.74 18.73
N THR A 104 3.25 -13.72 19.53
CA THR A 104 3.62 -13.86 20.93
C THR A 104 3.50 -12.50 21.61
N SER A 105 3.04 -12.50 22.85
CA SER A 105 3.09 -11.29 23.70
C SER A 105 4.39 -11.20 24.50
N ARG A 106 5.27 -12.22 24.42
CA ARG A 106 6.60 -12.18 25.03
C ARG A 106 7.46 -11.15 24.30
N CYS A 107 8.22 -10.39 25.07
CA CYS A 107 9.19 -9.44 24.56
C CYS A 107 10.37 -9.41 25.51
N ASN A 108 11.59 -9.37 24.98
CA ASN A 108 12.81 -9.20 25.77
C ASN A 108 13.17 -7.71 26.01
N LEU A 109 12.26 -6.79 25.65
CA LEU A 109 12.38 -5.35 25.91
C LEU A 109 11.18 -4.83 26.73
N SER A 110 11.40 -3.72 27.44
CA SER A 110 10.42 -3.00 28.26
C SER A 110 10.22 -1.56 27.74
N CYS A 111 9.94 -1.42 26.44
CA CYS A 111 9.88 -0.10 25.81
C CYS A 111 8.76 0.77 26.43
N PRO A 112 9.04 2.00 26.87
CA PRO A 112 8.08 2.86 27.57
C PRO A 112 6.90 3.32 26.70
N TYR A 113 7.02 3.18 25.37
CA TYR A 113 5.98 3.49 24.38
C TYR A 113 5.23 2.26 23.89
N CYS A 114 5.45 1.07 24.48
CA CYS A 114 4.84 -0.17 24.01
C CYS A 114 3.37 -0.27 24.44
N TYR A 115 2.46 -0.27 23.47
CA TYR A 115 1.03 -0.46 23.75
C TYR A 115 0.67 -1.83 24.35
N GLN A 116 1.57 -2.82 24.26
CA GLN A 116 1.38 -4.15 24.84
C GLN A 116 1.83 -4.26 26.30
N ASP A 117 2.49 -3.24 26.85
CA ASP A 117 3.04 -3.31 28.21
C ASP A 117 1.93 -3.44 29.28
N LEU A 118 0.77 -2.81 29.04
CA LEU A 118 -0.45 -2.99 29.85
C LEU A 118 -0.97 -4.44 29.84
N ARG A 119 -0.69 -5.22 28.78
CA ARG A 119 -1.13 -6.61 28.64
C ARG A 119 -0.16 -7.60 29.30
N LYS A 120 1.13 -7.28 29.37
CA LYS A 120 2.11 -8.07 30.15
C LYS A 120 1.70 -8.19 31.62
N ALA A 121 1.01 -7.19 32.16
CA ALA A 121 0.55 -7.19 33.55
C ALA A 121 -0.66 -8.10 33.81
N LEU A 122 -1.41 -8.50 32.78
CA LEU A 122 -2.70 -9.21 32.92
C LEU A 122 -2.63 -10.69 32.52
N ASP A 123 -1.76 -11.07 31.59
CA ASP A 123 -1.64 -12.46 31.15
C ASP A 123 -0.27 -12.71 30.49
N ASN A 124 0.54 -13.56 31.11
CA ASN A 124 1.99 -13.55 30.89
C ASN A 124 2.48 -14.27 29.62
N ASN A 125 1.68 -15.05 28.89
CA ASN A 125 2.16 -15.86 27.75
C ASN A 125 1.08 -16.22 26.72
N GLN A 126 0.58 -15.23 25.97
CA GLN A 126 -0.29 -15.49 24.81
C GLN A 126 0.54 -15.73 23.55
N ASP A 127 1.18 -16.88 23.46
CA ASP A 127 1.85 -17.35 22.25
C ASP A 127 0.82 -17.96 21.29
N LEU A 128 0.93 -17.62 20.02
CA LEU A 128 0.19 -18.32 18.98
C LEU A 128 0.72 -19.75 18.88
N THR A 129 -0.13 -20.73 19.13
CA THR A 129 0.22 -22.14 18.95
C THR A 129 0.14 -22.53 17.47
N THR A 130 0.84 -23.61 17.11
CA THR A 130 0.72 -24.22 15.77
C THR A 130 -0.74 -24.60 15.44
N ASP A 131 -1.52 -25.04 16.43
CA ASP A 131 -2.96 -25.31 16.23
C ASP A 131 -3.77 -24.03 15.96
N GLY A 132 -3.43 -22.94 16.65
CA GLY A 132 -3.98 -21.61 16.37
C GLY A 132 -3.68 -21.17 14.94
N TRP A 133 -2.42 -21.34 14.52
CA TRP A 133 -2.01 -21.08 13.14
C TRP A 133 -2.74 -21.97 12.12
N ASN A 134 -2.91 -23.27 12.40
CA ASN A 134 -3.65 -24.18 11.53
C ASN A 134 -5.11 -23.75 11.35
N ARG A 135 -5.74 -23.17 12.38
CA ARG A 135 -7.09 -22.59 12.26
C ARG A 135 -7.10 -21.36 11.35
N ILE A 136 -6.06 -20.53 11.40
CA ILE A 136 -5.87 -19.39 10.49
C ILE A 136 -5.70 -19.89 9.05
N MET A 137 -4.86 -20.91 8.81
CA MET A 137 -4.70 -21.49 7.48
C MET A 137 -6.00 -22.11 6.95
N LYS A 138 -6.80 -22.76 7.81
CA LYS A 138 -8.15 -23.22 7.43
C LYS A 138 -9.05 -22.07 6.97
N LEU A 139 -8.96 -20.89 7.58
CA LEU A 139 -9.72 -19.71 7.15
C LEU A 139 -9.27 -19.23 5.75
N ILE A 140 -7.97 -19.20 5.50
CA ILE A 140 -7.39 -18.83 4.20
C ILE A 140 -7.82 -19.86 3.14
N ASN A 141 -7.66 -21.14 3.43
CA ASN A 141 -7.95 -22.25 2.51
C ASN A 141 -9.42 -22.30 2.09
N LYS A 142 -10.36 -21.88 2.94
CA LYS A 142 -11.78 -21.77 2.60
C LYS A 142 -12.08 -20.74 1.50
N ARG A 143 -11.14 -19.85 1.17
CA ARG A 143 -11.34 -18.74 0.24
C ARG A 143 -10.37 -18.77 -0.95
N THR A 144 -9.60 -19.84 -1.13
CA THR A 144 -8.58 -19.97 -2.18
C THR A 144 -9.16 -19.89 -3.60
N ASN A 145 -10.43 -20.24 -3.78
CA ASN A 145 -11.14 -20.11 -5.05
C ASN A 145 -11.31 -18.64 -5.50
N ILE A 146 -11.33 -17.69 -4.56
CA ILE A 146 -11.57 -16.26 -4.82
C ILE A 146 -10.32 -15.42 -4.55
N LEU A 147 -9.52 -15.81 -3.55
CA LEU A 147 -8.31 -15.08 -3.16
C LEU A 147 -7.26 -15.12 -4.28
N ARG A 148 -6.62 -13.98 -4.48
CA ARG A 148 -5.48 -13.79 -5.38
C ARG A 148 -4.25 -13.32 -4.64
N ASN A 149 -4.44 -12.58 -3.53
CA ASN A 149 -3.36 -12.06 -2.71
C ASN A 149 -3.66 -12.28 -1.22
N VAL A 150 -2.67 -12.77 -0.49
CA VAL A 150 -2.71 -12.91 0.97
C VAL A 150 -1.50 -12.18 1.55
N ASN A 151 -1.74 -11.23 2.45
CA ASN A 151 -0.70 -10.50 3.17
C ASN A 151 -0.82 -10.76 4.66
N VAL A 152 0.21 -11.38 5.24
CA VAL A 152 0.28 -11.62 6.69
C VAL A 152 1.42 -10.80 7.29
N VAL A 153 1.06 -9.94 8.22
CA VAL A 153 1.99 -9.17 9.05
C VAL A 153 2.06 -9.84 10.42
N PHE A 154 3.20 -10.46 10.71
CA PHE A 154 3.47 -11.00 12.03
C PHE A 154 3.91 -9.88 12.97
N PHE A 155 3.22 -9.74 14.09
CA PHE A 155 3.52 -8.75 15.13
C PHE A 155 3.36 -9.40 16.51
N GLY A 156 3.50 -8.62 17.56
CA GLY A 156 3.46 -9.09 18.94
C GLY A 156 4.46 -8.30 19.78
N GLY A 157 5.00 -8.94 20.80
CA GLY A 157 6.16 -8.46 21.54
C GLY A 157 7.39 -8.55 20.65
N GLU A 158 8.16 -9.63 20.76
CA GLU A 158 9.19 -9.97 19.78
C GLU A 158 8.82 -11.27 19.06
N PRO A 159 8.36 -11.23 17.79
CA PRO A 159 7.88 -12.43 17.10
C PRO A 159 8.94 -13.53 16.92
N MET A 160 10.24 -13.20 16.96
CA MET A 160 11.31 -14.22 16.93
C MET A 160 11.35 -15.11 18.17
N LEU A 161 10.73 -14.71 19.28
CA LEU A 161 10.65 -15.54 20.48
C LEU A 161 9.76 -16.76 20.27
N ASN A 162 8.82 -16.72 19.33
CA ASN A 162 7.99 -17.86 18.91
C ASN A 162 8.40 -18.34 17.50
N TYR A 163 9.69 -18.68 17.37
CA TYR A 163 10.31 -19.04 16.10
C TYR A 163 9.68 -20.29 15.45
N ASP A 164 9.33 -21.30 16.23
CA ASP A 164 8.81 -22.57 15.70
C ASP A 164 7.47 -22.37 14.98
N THR A 165 6.53 -21.65 15.61
CA THR A 165 5.26 -21.32 14.95
C THR A 165 5.46 -20.37 13.78
N LEU A 166 6.37 -19.39 13.89
CA LEU A 166 6.71 -18.52 12.76
C LEU A 166 7.24 -19.32 11.56
N LYS A 167 8.10 -20.31 11.78
CA LYS A 167 8.67 -21.16 10.71
C LYS A 167 7.59 -21.97 10.00
N VAL A 168 6.67 -22.57 10.75
CA VAL A 168 5.49 -23.26 10.19
C VAL A 168 4.64 -22.29 9.38
N ALA A 169 4.37 -21.09 9.92
CA ALA A 169 3.55 -20.10 9.25
C ALA A 169 4.15 -19.58 7.95
N VAL A 170 5.45 -19.32 7.94
CA VAL A 170 6.21 -18.91 6.75
C VAL A 170 6.15 -19.98 5.66
N ARG A 171 6.28 -21.26 6.01
CA ARG A 171 6.22 -22.40 5.08
C ARG A 171 4.81 -22.56 4.51
N ASP A 172 3.80 -22.54 5.36
CA ASP A 172 2.41 -22.74 4.93
C ASP A 172 1.89 -21.57 4.07
N LEU A 173 2.40 -20.35 4.29
CA LEU A 173 2.13 -19.22 3.38
C LEU A 173 2.85 -19.36 2.04
N ASP A 174 3.99 -20.03 1.98
CA ASP A 174 4.69 -20.28 0.71
C ASP A 174 3.95 -21.27 -0.17
N SER A 175 3.33 -22.31 0.40
CA SER A 175 2.57 -23.29 -0.38
C SER A 175 1.35 -22.68 -1.08
N LEU A 176 0.84 -21.53 -0.61
CA LEU A 176 -0.21 -20.78 -1.33
C LEU A 176 0.23 -20.30 -2.72
N ARG A 177 1.53 -20.12 -2.94
CA ARG A 177 2.07 -19.72 -4.25
C ARG A 177 1.98 -20.83 -5.28
N GLU A 178 2.06 -22.08 -4.84
CA GLU A 178 1.94 -23.27 -5.69
C GLU A 178 0.55 -23.39 -6.30
N ILE A 179 -0.47 -22.87 -5.62
CA ILE A 179 -1.86 -22.80 -6.10
C ILE A 179 -2.21 -21.44 -6.74
N GLY A 180 -1.21 -20.64 -7.11
CA GLY A 180 -1.38 -19.38 -7.83
C GLY A 180 -1.81 -18.18 -6.99
N ILE A 181 -1.75 -18.27 -5.66
CA ILE A 181 -2.06 -17.15 -4.75
C ILE A 181 -0.76 -16.43 -4.38
N LYS A 182 -0.70 -15.12 -4.61
CA LYS A 182 0.45 -14.30 -4.20
C LYS A 182 0.42 -14.10 -2.69
N ALA A 183 1.31 -14.78 -1.99
CA ALA A 183 1.50 -14.61 -0.55
C ALA A 183 2.66 -13.66 -0.23
N SER A 184 2.36 -12.58 0.48
CA SER A 184 3.34 -11.70 1.11
C SER A 184 3.35 -11.89 2.63
N LYS A 185 4.55 -11.83 3.19
CA LYS A 185 4.80 -11.99 4.61
C LYS A 185 5.76 -10.90 5.06
N SER A 186 5.44 -10.26 6.17
CA SER A 186 6.31 -9.29 6.83
C SER A 186 6.23 -9.49 8.34
N LYS A 187 7.25 -8.98 9.05
CA LYS A 187 7.30 -9.00 10.50
C LYS A 187 7.54 -7.57 10.97
N ILE A 188 6.82 -7.15 12.00
CA ILE A 188 7.14 -5.95 12.78
C ILE A 188 7.93 -6.42 14.01
N SER A 189 9.15 -5.95 14.15
CA SER A 189 10.06 -6.26 15.26
C SER A 189 10.85 -5.02 15.59
N CYS A 190 11.00 -4.75 16.89
CA CYS A 190 11.72 -3.60 17.43
C CYS A 190 13.06 -4.01 18.07
N ASN A 191 13.49 -5.26 17.90
CA ASN A 191 14.72 -5.78 18.48
C ASN A 191 15.64 -6.40 17.42
N ILE A 192 16.94 -6.06 17.48
CA ILE A 192 18.00 -6.62 16.64
C ILE A 192 18.79 -7.75 17.31
N GLU A 193 18.61 -8.01 18.61
CA GLU A 193 19.45 -8.95 19.38
C GLU A 193 19.32 -10.43 18.95
N HIS A 194 18.23 -10.82 18.30
CA HIS A 194 18.04 -12.20 17.80
C HIS A 194 18.63 -12.46 16.41
N LEU A 195 19.78 -11.86 16.09
CA LEU A 195 20.49 -12.00 14.82
C LEU A 195 20.92 -13.45 14.50
N GLN A 196 21.13 -14.31 15.50
CA GLN A 196 21.59 -15.69 15.29
C GLN A 196 20.57 -16.54 14.51
N ASN A 197 19.28 -16.45 14.84
CA ASN A 197 18.19 -17.09 14.07
C ASN A 197 17.72 -16.23 12.89
N TYR A 198 18.15 -14.96 12.85
CA TYR A 198 17.82 -14.04 11.77
C TYR A 198 18.48 -14.43 10.46
N SER A 199 19.68 -15.03 10.48
CA SER A 199 20.34 -15.54 9.26
C SER A 199 19.56 -16.70 8.64
N GLU A 200 19.07 -17.65 9.44
CA GLU A 200 18.22 -18.76 8.97
C GLU A 200 16.86 -18.24 8.49
N PHE A 201 16.23 -17.34 9.25
CA PHE A 201 14.99 -16.69 8.84
C PHE A 201 15.14 -15.88 7.55
N LEU A 202 16.19 -15.06 7.44
CA LEU A 202 16.50 -14.32 6.22
C LEU A 202 16.76 -15.28 5.08
N THR A 203 17.46 -16.39 5.31
CA THR A 203 17.68 -17.41 4.29
C THR A 203 16.35 -18.01 3.82
N LEU A 204 15.44 -18.37 4.73
CA LEU A 204 14.10 -18.86 4.39
C LEU A 204 13.27 -17.78 3.67
N TYR A 205 13.34 -16.53 4.13
CA TYR A 205 12.62 -15.39 3.58
C TYR A 205 13.14 -15.00 2.19
N VAL A 206 14.46 -14.95 2.01
CA VAL A 206 15.15 -14.63 0.76
C VAL A 206 14.97 -15.76 -0.24
N LYS A 207 15.14 -17.02 0.16
CA LYS A 207 14.84 -18.19 -0.70
C LYS A 207 13.38 -18.19 -1.13
N SER A 208 12.44 -17.93 -0.23
CA SER A 208 11.03 -17.81 -0.58
C SER A 208 10.76 -16.64 -1.54
N ARG A 209 11.30 -15.45 -1.25
CA ARG A 209 11.01 -14.22 -2.01
C ARG A 209 11.70 -14.16 -3.37
N TYR A 210 12.91 -14.69 -3.46
CA TYR A 210 13.77 -14.64 -4.64
C TYR A 210 14.05 -16.01 -5.23
N LYS A 211 13.21 -17.02 -4.95
CA LYS A 211 13.34 -18.40 -5.45
C LYS A 211 13.69 -18.44 -6.93
N LYS A 212 12.94 -17.72 -7.78
CA LYS A 212 13.17 -17.61 -9.23
C LYS A 212 14.50 -16.96 -9.63
N LEU A 213 14.98 -16.01 -8.82
CA LEU A 213 16.25 -15.29 -9.03
C LEU A 213 17.45 -16.13 -8.56
N LEU A 214 17.27 -16.96 -7.54
CA LEU A 214 18.30 -17.79 -6.92
C LEU A 214 18.42 -19.18 -7.56
N GLU A 215 17.31 -19.75 -8.03
CA GLU A 215 17.29 -21.03 -8.75
C GLU A 215 17.58 -20.87 -10.24
N GLY A 216 17.77 -19.64 -10.73
CA GLY A 216 18.12 -19.33 -12.10
C GLY A 216 17.08 -19.90 -13.08
N GLU A 217 15.98 -19.19 -13.30
CA GLU A 217 15.13 -19.53 -14.46
C GLU A 217 15.89 -19.25 -15.76
N GLN A 218 16.33 -20.35 -16.40
CA GLN A 218 16.26 -20.56 -17.86
C GLN A 218 14.85 -20.30 -18.38
#